data_AF-A0A961X3G5-F1
#
_entry.id   AF-A0A961X3G5-F1
#
_cell.length_a   1.000
_cell.length_b   1.000
_cell.length_c   1.000
_cell.angle_alpha   90.00
_cell.angle_beta   90.00
_cell.angle_gamma   90.00
#
_symmetry.space_group_name_H-M   'P 1'
#
loop_
_entity.id
_entity.type
_entity.pdbx_description
1 polymer ?
#
loop_
_entity_poly.entity_id
_entity_poly.type
_entity_poly.pdbx_seq_one_letter_code
_entity_poly.pdbx_strand_id
1 'polypeptide(L)'
;MNQRSDTPAAGEEPGIPWIRPEIQQQIRWRDGDVVVSVPGKSGTTWTMNIVHQLRTGGDGDFADVYVEIPWIEFVDGPQTSIAEVVARIDALPDDRRRGFKTHSAPPQLPYFAPGEGPDVKYVVVVRNPEEALVSFCPFIAKHRQA
;
A
#
# COMPACT_ATOMS: atom_id res chain seq x y z
N MET A 1 18.11 -24.42 -5.70
CA MET A 1 17.46 -24.00 -4.45
C MET A 1 18.38 -22.99 -3.77
N ASN A 2 18.34 -21.73 -4.19
CA ASN A 2 19.27 -20.72 -3.68
C ASN A 2 18.53 -19.93 -2.59
N GLN A 3 18.80 -20.25 -1.32
CA GLN A 3 18.32 -19.46 -0.20
C GLN A 3 19.03 -18.10 -0.27
N ARG A 4 18.31 -17.05 -0.67
CA ARG A 4 18.80 -15.68 -0.48
C ARG A 4 18.75 -15.43 1.02
N SER A 5 19.92 -15.16 1.60
CA SER A 5 20.07 -14.72 2.98
C SER A 5 19.29 -13.42 3.19
N ASP A 6 18.41 -13.39 4.18
CA ASP A 6 17.65 -12.20 4.62
C ASP A 6 18.53 -11.14 5.33
N THR A 7 19.86 -11.16 5.12
CA THR A 7 20.76 -10.17 5.69
C THR A 7 20.79 -8.95 4.76
N PRO A 8 20.32 -7.77 5.21
CA PRO A 8 20.41 -6.55 4.40
C PRO A 8 21.86 -6.25 4.06
N ALA A 9 22.10 -5.75 2.84
CA ALA A 9 23.42 -5.34 2.41
C ALA A 9 23.90 -4.15 3.26
N ALA A 10 25.21 -4.08 3.54
CA ALA A 10 25.79 -3.02 4.35
C ALA A 10 25.47 -1.63 3.74
N GLY A 11 24.54 -0.91 4.37
CA GLY A 11 24.03 0.39 3.93
C GLY A 11 22.50 0.52 3.96
N GLU A 12 21.75 -0.57 4.09
CA GLU A 12 20.31 -0.53 4.38
C GLU A 12 20.07 -0.37 5.89
N GLU A 13 19.69 0.83 6.32
CA GLU A 13 19.05 1.03 7.62
C GLU A 13 17.87 0.04 7.72
N PRO A 14 17.76 -0.76 8.80
CA PRO A 14 16.66 -1.69 8.94
C PRO A 14 15.36 -0.90 8.93
N GLY A 15 14.59 -1.04 7.84
CA GLY A 15 13.29 -0.41 7.70
C GLY A 15 12.36 -0.83 8.83
N ILE A 16 11.21 -0.17 8.91
CA ILE A 16 10.18 -0.52 9.88
C ILE A 16 9.80 -2.00 9.67
N PRO A 17 9.99 -2.92 10.65
CA PRO A 17 9.93 -4.37 10.41
C PRO A 17 8.59 -4.88 9.85
N TRP A 18 7.50 -4.16 10.15
CA TRP A 18 6.14 -4.46 9.71
C TRP A 18 5.75 -3.80 8.38
N ILE A 19 6.70 -3.12 7.71
CA ILE A 19 6.53 -2.56 6.37
C ILE A 19 7.54 -3.23 5.45
N ARG A 20 7.06 -4.03 4.50
CA ARG A 20 7.87 -4.85 3.59
C ARG A 20 7.56 -4.50 2.13
N PRO A 21 8.13 -3.41 1.58
CA PRO A 21 7.85 -2.95 0.22
C PRO A 21 8.13 -4.00 -0.87
N GLU A 22 8.98 -4.99 -0.61
CA GLU A 22 9.22 -6.12 -1.50
C GLU A 22 7.96 -6.92 -1.87
N ILE A 23 6.90 -6.85 -1.04
CA ILE A 23 5.59 -7.47 -1.33
C ILE A 23 5.04 -6.96 -2.67
N GLN A 24 5.22 -5.68 -2.99
CA GLN A 24 4.66 -5.03 -4.18
C GLN A 24 5.12 -5.67 -5.50
N GLN A 25 6.32 -6.25 -5.50
CA GLN A 25 6.92 -6.94 -6.65
C GLN A 25 6.40 -8.38 -6.81
N GLN A 26 5.74 -8.93 -5.79
CA GLN A 26 5.25 -10.32 -5.77
C GLN A 26 3.74 -10.41 -6.01
N ILE A 27 3.04 -9.27 -5.96
CA ILE A 27 1.60 -9.20 -6.24
C ILE A 27 1.34 -9.60 -7.68
N ARG A 28 0.36 -10.49 -7.88
CA ARG A 28 -0.23 -10.70 -9.20
C ARG A 28 -1.19 -9.55 -9.48
N TRP A 29 -0.67 -8.52 -10.13
CA TRP A 29 -1.44 -7.38 -10.59
C TRP A 29 -2.49 -7.81 -11.63
N ARG A 30 -3.68 -7.22 -11.52
CA ARG A 30 -4.85 -7.51 -12.37
C ARG A 30 -5.27 -6.25 -13.11
N ASP A 31 -5.87 -6.45 -14.27
CA ASP A 31 -6.55 -5.37 -14.98
C ASP A 31 -7.60 -4.72 -14.07
N GLY A 32 -7.54 -3.40 -14.01
CA GLY A 32 -8.46 -2.58 -13.25
C GLY A 32 -8.07 -2.32 -11.79
N ASP A 33 -6.98 -2.92 -11.28
CA ASP A 33 -6.44 -2.59 -9.96
C ASP A 33 -6.19 -1.07 -9.83
N VAL A 34 -6.48 -0.51 -8.65
CA VAL A 34 -6.29 0.91 -8.36
C VAL A 34 -5.37 1.08 -7.16
N VAL A 35 -4.23 1.74 -7.35
CA VAL A 35 -3.24 1.99 -6.30
C VAL A 35 -3.28 3.45 -5.87
N VAL A 36 -3.63 3.69 -4.62
CA VAL A 36 -3.50 4.98 -3.93
C VAL A 36 -2.05 5.09 -3.42
N SER A 37 -1.18 5.65 -4.25
CA SER A 37 0.24 5.90 -3.94
C SER A 37 0.40 7.35 -3.49
N VAL A 38 0.41 7.56 -2.18
CA VAL A 38 0.33 8.90 -1.58
C VAL A 38 1.41 9.02 -0.53
N PRO A 39 2.32 10.00 -0.56
CA PRO A 39 3.29 10.20 0.51
C PRO A 39 2.61 10.35 1.89
N GLY A 40 3.30 9.93 2.94
CA GLY A 40 2.76 9.99 4.30
C GLY A 40 2.21 11.37 4.65
N LYS A 41 1.00 11.41 5.21
CA LYS A 41 0.29 12.63 5.64
C LYS A 41 -0.11 13.61 4.52
N SER A 42 -0.11 13.13 3.27
CA SER A 42 -0.57 13.89 2.10
C SER A 42 -2.01 13.60 1.68
N GLY A 43 -2.85 13.06 2.58
CA GLY A 43 -4.28 12.85 2.32
C GLY A 43 -4.70 11.42 2.00
N THR A 44 -3.87 10.41 2.32
CA THR A 44 -4.12 9.00 1.99
C THR A 44 -5.52 8.52 2.39
N THR A 45 -5.95 8.71 3.65
CA THR A 45 -7.28 8.27 4.13
C THR A 45 -8.43 8.91 3.38
N TRP A 46 -8.29 10.19 3.00
CA TRP A 46 -9.31 10.89 2.23
C TRP A 46 -9.42 10.33 0.82
N THR A 47 -8.28 10.12 0.15
CA THR A 47 -8.23 9.52 -1.20
C THR A 47 -8.74 8.08 -1.21
N MET A 48 -8.38 7.28 -0.20
CA MET A 48 -8.87 5.92 -0.05
C MET A 48 -10.41 5.90 0.03
N ASN A 49 -11.02 6.79 0.83
CA ASN A 49 -12.47 6.87 0.91
C ASN A 49 -13.10 7.23 -0.44
N ILE A 50 -12.58 8.22 -1.16
CA ILE A 50 -13.07 8.58 -2.51
C ILE A 50 -13.00 7.38 -3.46
N VAL A 51 -11.84 6.69 -3.50
CA VAL A 51 -11.65 5.53 -4.37
C VAL A 51 -12.61 4.40 -4.00
N HIS A 52 -12.79 4.12 -2.71
CA HIS A 52 -13.71 3.08 -2.25
C HIS A 52 -15.14 3.39 -2.70
N GLN A 53 -15.63 4.60 -2.44
CA GLN A 53 -16.98 5.03 -2.82
C GLN A 53 -17.22 4.96 -4.33
N LEU A 54 -16.25 5.36 -5.16
CA LEU A 54 -16.36 5.23 -6.62
C LEU A 54 -16.43 3.76 -7.08
N ARG A 55 -15.79 2.85 -6.34
CA ARG A 55 -15.68 1.43 -6.68
C ARG A 55 -16.89 0.61 -6.23
N THR A 56 -17.59 1.07 -5.19
CA THR A 56 -18.77 0.41 -4.62
C THR A 56 -20.09 1.07 -5.02
N GLY A 57 -20.06 2.16 -5.79
CA GLY A 57 -21.27 2.90 -6.16
C GLY A 57 -21.83 3.74 -5.02
N GLY A 58 -20.98 4.17 -4.08
CA GLY A 58 -21.37 5.00 -2.95
C GLY A 58 -21.85 4.22 -1.72
N ASP A 59 -21.44 2.95 -1.58
CA ASP A 59 -21.81 2.15 -0.40
C ASP A 59 -21.12 2.70 0.85
N GLY A 60 -21.93 3.14 1.81
CA GLY A 60 -21.47 3.68 3.08
C GLY A 60 -21.36 2.63 4.20
N ASP A 61 -21.77 1.38 3.95
CA ASP A 61 -21.79 0.32 4.96
C ASP A 61 -20.52 -0.53 4.90
N PHE A 62 -19.43 0.01 5.44
CA PHE A 62 -18.16 -0.71 5.59
C PHE A 62 -17.52 -0.38 6.95
N ALA A 63 -16.84 -1.36 7.54
CA ALA A 63 -16.31 -1.22 8.90
C ALA A 63 -15.12 -0.25 8.99
N ASP A 64 -14.16 -0.38 8.06
CA ASP A 64 -12.97 0.48 7.99
C ASP A 64 -12.43 0.50 6.56
N VAL A 65 -12.03 1.69 6.08
CA VAL A 65 -11.42 1.86 4.76
C VAL A 65 -10.10 1.09 4.62
N TYR A 66 -9.40 0.79 5.73
CA TYR A 66 -8.19 -0.04 5.71
C TYR A 66 -8.46 -1.52 5.44
N VAL A 67 -9.70 -1.99 5.64
CA VAL A 67 -10.14 -3.33 5.21
C VAL A 67 -10.43 -3.32 3.71
N GLU A 68 -11.07 -2.25 3.23
CA GLU A 68 -11.52 -2.11 1.84
C GLU A 68 -10.43 -1.72 0.83
N ILE A 69 -9.41 -1.01 1.32
CA ILE A 69 -8.23 -0.56 0.59
C ILE A 69 -6.99 -0.90 1.46
N PRO A 70 -6.55 -2.16 1.46
CA PRO A 70 -5.46 -2.60 2.32
C PRO A 70 -4.14 -1.93 1.98
N TRP A 71 -3.33 -1.73 3.01
CA TRP A 71 -1.94 -1.31 2.86
C TRP A 71 -1.09 -2.51 2.42
N ILE A 72 -0.71 -2.54 1.14
CA ILE A 72 -0.20 -3.76 0.49
C ILE A 72 1.15 -4.24 1.01
N GLU A 73 1.99 -3.33 1.51
CA GLU A 73 3.27 -3.67 2.12
C GLU A 73 3.21 -3.85 3.66
N PHE A 74 2.03 -3.81 4.27
CA PHE A 74 1.89 -3.97 5.72
C PHE A 74 1.86 -5.45 6.13
N VAL A 75 2.66 -5.78 7.14
CA VAL A 75 2.72 -7.10 7.76
C VAL A 75 2.12 -7.00 9.17
N ASP A 76 1.01 -7.68 9.38
CA ASP A 76 0.15 -7.54 10.57
C ASP A 76 0.63 -8.31 11.81
N GLY A 77 1.73 -9.07 11.71
CA GLY A 77 2.30 -9.77 12.85
C GLY A 77 3.73 -10.25 12.61
N PRO A 78 4.52 -10.48 13.67
CA PRO A 78 5.93 -10.87 13.57
C PRO A 78 6.16 -12.24 12.93
N GLN A 79 5.12 -13.08 12.84
CA GLN A 79 5.17 -14.40 12.22
C GLN A 79 4.53 -14.43 10.82
N THR A 80 3.89 -13.34 10.39
CA THR A 80 3.27 -13.27 9.07
C THR A 80 4.37 -13.19 8.01
N SER A 81 4.44 -14.20 7.15
CA SER A 81 5.35 -14.23 6.02
C SER A 81 4.86 -13.36 4.86
N ILE A 82 5.79 -12.91 4.01
CA ILE A 82 5.45 -12.21 2.77
C ILE A 82 4.49 -13.04 1.90
N ALA A 83 4.71 -14.36 1.81
CA ALA A 83 3.88 -15.26 1.03
C ALA A 83 2.43 -15.28 1.51
N GLU A 84 2.19 -15.23 2.82
CA GLU A 84 0.84 -15.15 3.39
C GLU A 84 0.17 -13.81 3.07
N VAL A 85 0.91 -12.69 3.09
CA VAL A 85 0.37 -11.38 2.67
C VAL A 85 -0.02 -11.41 1.20
N VAL A 86 0.87 -11.92 0.33
CA VAL A 86 0.60 -12.04 -1.11
C VAL A 86 -0.60 -12.95 -1.37
N ALA A 87 -0.70 -14.10 -0.69
CA ALA A 87 -1.83 -15.00 -0.83
C ALA A 87 -3.17 -14.35 -0.43
N ARG A 88 -3.18 -13.51 0.61
CA ARG A 88 -4.37 -12.73 0.99
C ARG A 88 -4.77 -11.72 -0.08
N ILE A 89 -3.80 -11.02 -0.67
CA ILE A 89 -4.03 -10.07 -1.77
C ILE A 89 -4.57 -10.80 -3.00
N ASP A 90 -4.04 -11.97 -3.31
CA ASP A 90 -4.47 -12.82 -4.42
C ASP A 90 -5.85 -13.47 -4.16
N ALA A 91 -6.25 -13.66 -2.91
CA ALA A 91 -7.58 -14.16 -2.56
C ALA A 91 -8.68 -13.08 -2.60
N LEU A 92 -8.33 -11.80 -2.79
CA LEU A 92 -9.33 -10.73 -2.88
C LEU A 92 -10.31 -10.98 -4.04
N PRO A 93 -11.63 -10.74 -3.83
CA PRO A 93 -12.67 -10.93 -4.84
C PRO A 93 -12.36 -10.23 -6.17
N ASP A 94 -12.89 -10.80 -7.25
CA ASP A 94 -12.80 -10.31 -8.63
C ASP A 94 -14.12 -9.69 -9.13
N ASP A 95 -15.14 -9.60 -8.27
CA ASP A 95 -16.44 -9.00 -8.55
C ASP A 95 -16.38 -7.48 -8.78
N ARG A 96 -15.30 -6.84 -8.33
CA ARG A 96 -15.01 -5.42 -8.46
C ARG A 96 -13.52 -5.17 -8.62
N ARG A 97 -13.15 -3.99 -9.11
CA ARG A 97 -11.75 -3.53 -9.12
C ARG A 97 -11.17 -3.65 -7.70
N ARG A 98 -9.91 -4.07 -7.53
CA ARG A 98 -9.25 -4.02 -6.21
C ARG A 98 -8.68 -2.62 -5.99
N GLY A 99 -8.60 -2.20 -4.74
CA GLY A 99 -7.97 -0.93 -4.36
C GLY A 99 -6.91 -1.17 -3.31
N PHE A 100 -5.80 -0.48 -3.43
CA PHE A 100 -4.62 -0.68 -2.61
C PHE A 100 -4.06 0.65 -2.13
N LYS A 101 -3.47 0.65 -0.94
CA LYS A 101 -2.73 1.79 -0.39
C LYS A 101 -1.24 1.49 -0.39
N THR A 102 -0.42 2.47 -0.77
CA THR A 102 1.02 2.46 -0.52
C THR A 102 1.58 3.87 -0.29
N HIS A 103 2.73 3.95 0.38
CA HIS A 103 3.56 5.17 0.43
C HIS A 103 4.75 5.11 -0.55
N SER A 104 4.92 4.00 -1.26
CA SER A 104 5.99 3.78 -2.24
C SER A 104 5.71 4.49 -3.56
N ALA A 105 6.77 4.98 -4.19
CA ALA A 105 6.79 5.43 -5.59
C ALA A 105 7.53 4.39 -6.46
N PRO A 106 7.44 4.47 -7.79
CA PRO A 106 8.32 3.72 -8.67
C PRO A 106 9.81 4.01 -8.38
N PRO A 107 10.73 3.04 -8.53
CA PRO A 107 10.50 1.69 -9.06
C PRO A 107 10.05 0.68 -8.00
N GLN A 108 10.03 1.05 -6.71
CA GLN A 108 9.66 0.12 -5.63
C GLN A 108 8.23 -0.41 -5.83
N LEU A 109 7.31 0.49 -6.14
CA LEU A 109 6.00 0.15 -6.70
C LEU A 109 6.18 -0.12 -8.20
N PRO A 110 5.84 -1.31 -8.72
CA PRO A 110 5.81 -1.54 -10.16
C PRO A 110 4.96 -0.48 -10.86
N TYR A 111 5.47 0.06 -11.97
CA TYR A 111 4.72 0.96 -12.84
C TYR A 111 4.49 0.25 -14.17
N PHE A 112 3.21 0.05 -14.49
CA PHE A 112 2.76 -0.50 -15.77
C PHE A 112 2.37 0.66 -16.67
N ALA A 113 3.17 0.95 -17.69
CA ALA A 113 2.83 1.96 -18.67
C ALA A 113 1.62 1.49 -19.51
N PRO A 114 0.84 2.41 -20.09
CA PRO A 114 -0.27 2.03 -20.96
C PRO A 114 0.17 1.07 -22.08
N GLY A 115 -0.44 -0.12 -22.12
CA GLY A 115 -0.10 -1.18 -23.09
C GLY A 115 1.03 -2.12 -22.65
N GLU A 116 1.65 -1.89 -21.49
CA GLU A 116 2.69 -2.74 -20.91
C GLU A 116 2.14 -3.52 -19.70
N GLY A 117 1.67 -4.75 -19.94
CA GLY A 117 1.15 -5.61 -18.88
C GLY A 117 -0.27 -5.22 -18.43
N PRO A 118 -0.63 -5.44 -17.14
CA PRO A 118 -1.98 -5.19 -16.65
C PRO A 118 -2.34 -3.70 -16.60
N ASP A 119 -3.61 -3.36 -16.88
CA ASP A 119 -4.15 -1.99 -16.78
C ASP A 119 -4.36 -1.58 -15.32
N VAL A 120 -3.27 -1.17 -14.66
CA VAL A 120 -3.27 -0.68 -13.28
C VAL A 120 -3.37 0.85 -13.27
N LYS A 121 -4.28 1.39 -12.45
CA LYS A 121 -4.45 2.83 -12.26
C LYS A 121 -3.74 3.30 -11.00
N TYR A 122 -3.04 4.43 -11.08
CA TYR A 122 -2.33 5.02 -9.95
C TYR A 122 -2.96 6.38 -9.60
N VAL A 123 -3.44 6.52 -8.38
CA VAL A 123 -3.96 7.78 -7.83
C VAL A 123 -2.93 8.34 -6.88
N VAL A 124 -2.31 9.46 -7.29
CA VAL A 124 -1.27 10.14 -6.51
C VAL A 124 -1.81 11.49 -6.04
N VAL A 125 -1.65 11.73 -4.73
CA VAL A 125 -1.96 13.02 -4.12
C VAL A 125 -0.69 13.53 -3.45
N VAL A 126 -0.30 14.74 -3.82
CA VAL A 126 0.85 15.42 -3.24
C VAL A 126 0.36 16.60 -2.41
N ARG A 127 1.11 16.90 -1.35
CA ARG A 127 0.87 18.03 -0.45
C ARG A 127 2.16 18.83 -0.33
N ASN A 128 2.04 20.13 -0.02
CA ASN A 128 3.20 20.92 0.40
C ASN A 128 3.96 20.14 1.52
N PRO A 129 5.27 19.88 1.33
CA PRO A 129 6.04 19.03 2.25
C PRO A 129 6.16 19.62 3.66
N GLU A 130 6.18 20.94 3.80
CA GLU A 130 6.24 21.60 5.11
C GLU A 130 4.96 21.33 5.90
N GLU A 131 3.80 21.40 5.25
CA GLU A 131 2.52 21.08 5.88
C GLU A 131 2.38 19.58 6.19
N ALA A 132 2.89 18.72 5.29
CA ALA A 132 2.91 17.28 5.51
C ALA A 132 3.73 16.94 6.76
N LEU A 133 4.89 17.58 6.93
CA LEU A 133 5.75 17.41 8.11
C LEU A 133 5.05 17.88 9.39
N VAL A 134 4.42 19.06 9.37
CA VAL A 134 3.63 19.55 10.52
C VAL A 134 2.51 18.58 10.88
N SER A 135 1.85 17.95 9.89
CA SER A 135 0.85 16.91 10.11
C SER A 135 1.45 15.60 10.64
N PHE A 136 2.72 15.32 10.33
CA PHE A 136 3.47 14.14 10.74
C PHE A 136 3.84 14.18 12.22
N CYS A 137 4.21 15.34 12.76
CA CYS A 137 4.57 15.53 14.17
C CYS A 137 3.54 14.97 15.18
N PRO A 138 2.25 15.37 15.15
CA PRO A 138 1.25 14.82 16.07
C PRO A 138 0.92 13.35 15.77
N PHE A 139 1.10 12.89 14.53
CA PHE A 139 0.95 11.47 14.19
C PHE A 139 2.02 10.64 14.91
N ILE A 140 3.31 10.98 14.76
CA ILE A 140 4.40 10.30 15.48
C ILE A 140 4.17 10.35 16.99
N ALA A 141 3.82 11.52 17.54
CA ALA A 141 3.60 11.67 18.98
C ALA A 141 2.55 10.69 19.55
N LYS A 142 1.47 10.43 18.80
CA LYS A 142 0.43 9.46 19.18
C LYS A 142 0.84 8.00 19.04
N HIS A 143 1.84 7.70 18.22
CA HIS A 143 2.26 6.32 17.89
C HIS A 143 3.63 5.96 18.49
N ARG A 144 4.12 6.77 19.44
CA ARG A 144 5.39 6.54 20.16
C ARG A 144 5.25 5.80 21.50
N GLN A 145 4.02 5.61 21.99
CA GLN A 145 3.74 5.01 23.30
C GLN A 145 3.15 3.59 23.19
N ALA A 146 3.68 2.77 22.28
CA ALA A 146 3.38 1.34 22.19
C ALA A 146 4.60 0.52 22.65
#